data_AF-A0A5C7W8U0-F1
#
_entry.id   AF-A0A5C7W8U0-F1
#
_cell.length_a   1.000
_cell.length_b   1.000
_cell.length_c   1.000
_cell.angle_alpha   90.00
_cell.angle_beta   90.00
_cell.angle_gamma   90.00
#
_symmetry.space_group_name_H-M   'P 1'
#
loop_
_entity.id
_entity.type
_entity.pdbx_description
1 polymer ?
#
loop_
_entity_poly.entity_id
_entity_poly.type
_entity_poly.pdbx_seq_one_letter_code
_entity_poly.pdbx_strand_id
1 'polypeptide(L)'
;FVDTTYIDNAAQAHFDAFQHLAPGAACAGKAYFISNGQPMPMRKVLNALLAAAGAPPVEKSIPFKTAWRIGAVCDTLWPLLRLRSEPPMTRFLAEQLSTTHWYSMEPARRDFGYVPAVSFDEGLARLRAAIGSAPTHP
;
A
#
# COMPACT_ATOMS: atom_id res chain seq x y z
N PHE A 1 1.19 -1.31 -12.50
CA PHE A 1 0.78 -2.40 -11.59
C PHE A 1 1.36 -2.13 -10.22
N VAL A 2 0.63 -2.45 -9.18
CA VAL A 2 1.05 -2.31 -7.79
C VAL A 2 0.71 -3.58 -7.05
N ASP A 3 1.47 -3.87 -6.01
CA ASP A 3 1.18 -4.95 -5.08
C ASP A 3 0.92 -4.34 -3.70
N THR A 4 0.04 -4.97 -2.93
CA THR A 4 -0.43 -4.47 -1.64
C THR A 4 -0.09 -5.45 -0.55
N THR A 5 0.27 -4.98 0.63
CA THR A 5 0.54 -5.84 1.78
C THR A 5 -0.59 -5.70 2.80
N TYR A 6 -1.26 -6.80 3.12
CA TYR A 6 -2.19 -6.81 4.25
C TYR A 6 -1.41 -6.66 5.57
N ILE A 7 -1.94 -5.91 6.53
CA ILE A 7 -1.20 -5.55 7.74
C ILE A 7 -0.74 -6.77 8.55
N ASP A 8 -1.57 -7.83 8.64
CA ASP A 8 -1.19 -9.05 9.35
C ASP A 8 -0.06 -9.80 8.63
N ASN A 9 0.00 -9.76 7.29
CA ASN A 9 1.12 -10.35 6.54
C ASN A 9 2.41 -9.56 6.77
N ALA A 10 2.31 -8.22 6.86
CA ALA A 10 3.46 -7.38 7.21
C ALA A 10 3.96 -7.71 8.63
N ALA A 11 3.06 -7.85 9.60
CA ALA A 11 3.41 -8.25 10.96
C ALA A 11 4.01 -9.67 10.99
N GLN A 12 3.40 -10.63 10.29
CA GLN A 12 3.89 -11.99 10.13
C GLN A 12 5.33 -12.01 9.64
N ALA A 13 5.66 -11.24 8.59
CA ALA A 13 7.03 -11.18 8.08
C ALA A 13 8.07 -10.76 9.14
N HIS A 14 7.70 -9.90 10.08
CA HIS A 14 8.58 -9.52 11.19
C HIS A 14 8.77 -10.67 12.18
N PHE A 15 7.70 -11.41 12.50
CA PHE A 15 7.80 -12.59 13.35
C PHE A 15 8.62 -13.70 12.69
N ASP A 16 8.40 -13.98 11.41
CA ASP A 16 9.14 -14.98 10.64
C ASP A 16 10.64 -14.63 10.61
N ALA A 17 10.98 -13.37 10.32
CA ALA A 17 12.36 -12.89 10.33
C ALA A 17 12.99 -12.99 11.71
N PHE A 18 12.25 -12.61 12.77
CA PHE A 18 12.72 -12.67 14.15
C PHE A 18 13.02 -14.11 14.60
N GLN A 19 12.15 -15.06 14.25
CA GLN A 19 12.33 -16.48 14.59
C GLN A 19 13.56 -17.10 13.93
N HIS A 20 13.95 -16.63 12.75
CA HIS A 20 15.11 -17.12 12.01
C HIS A 20 16.40 -16.33 12.30
N LEU A 21 16.31 -15.22 13.03
CA LEU A 21 17.44 -14.34 13.29
C LEU A 21 18.38 -14.92 14.35
N ALA A 22 19.58 -15.30 13.92
CA ALA A 22 20.68 -15.71 14.77
C ALA A 22 22.02 -15.23 14.19
N PRO A 23 23.11 -15.19 14.97
CA PRO A 23 24.44 -14.92 14.43
C PRO A 23 24.76 -15.85 13.26
N GLY A 24 25.07 -15.28 12.10
CA GLY A 24 25.35 -16.04 10.87
C GLY A 24 24.13 -16.54 10.10
N ALA A 25 22.90 -16.26 10.54
CA ALA A 25 21.69 -16.61 9.81
C ALA A 25 21.64 -15.91 8.44
N ALA A 26 21.04 -16.57 7.45
CA ALA A 26 20.89 -16.01 6.10
C ALA A 26 20.15 -14.66 6.12
N CYS A 27 19.25 -14.45 7.07
CA CYS A 27 18.46 -13.24 7.19
C CYS A 27 19.23 -12.04 7.80
N ALA A 28 20.31 -12.29 8.55
CA ALA A 28 20.98 -11.29 9.37
C ALA A 28 21.63 -10.18 8.52
N GLY A 29 21.34 -8.92 8.87
CA GLY A 29 21.94 -7.73 8.25
C GLY A 29 21.46 -7.41 6.84
N LYS A 30 20.39 -8.06 6.35
CA LYS A 30 19.83 -7.83 5.01
C LYS A 30 18.48 -7.10 5.08
N ALA A 31 18.20 -6.33 4.03
CA ALA A 31 16.90 -5.70 3.81
C ALA A 31 16.04 -6.55 2.85
N TYR A 32 14.73 -6.59 3.09
CA TYR A 32 13.77 -7.41 2.34
C TYR A 32 12.58 -6.59 1.88
N PHE A 33 12.04 -6.96 0.71
CA PHE A 33 10.73 -6.50 0.27
C PHE A 33 9.66 -7.48 0.73
N ILE A 34 8.63 -6.96 1.41
CA ILE A 34 7.49 -7.72 1.91
C ILE A 34 6.22 -7.24 1.19
N SER A 35 5.46 -8.19 0.63
CA SER A 35 4.28 -7.91 -0.18
C SER A 35 3.26 -9.06 -0.11
N ASN A 36 2.14 -9.00 -0.84
CA ASN A 36 1.23 -10.15 -1.01
C ASN A 36 1.54 -11.00 -2.25
N GLY A 37 2.36 -10.52 -3.19
CA GLY A 37 2.69 -11.24 -4.41
C GLY A 37 1.57 -11.28 -5.45
N GLN A 38 0.62 -10.33 -5.37
CA GLN A 38 -0.57 -10.29 -6.24
C GLN A 38 -0.62 -8.95 -7.00
N PRO A 39 0.34 -8.67 -7.92
CA PRO A 39 0.40 -7.39 -8.60
C PRO A 39 -0.83 -7.15 -9.50
N MET A 40 -1.49 -6.02 -9.29
CA MET A 40 -2.73 -5.64 -9.98
C MET A 40 -2.66 -4.20 -10.52
N PRO A 41 -3.50 -3.81 -11.48
CA PRO A 41 -3.63 -2.41 -11.87
C PRO A 41 -4.07 -1.54 -10.67
N MET A 42 -3.45 -0.38 -10.46
CA MET A 42 -3.77 0.53 -9.33
C MET A 42 -5.27 0.84 -9.24
N ARG A 43 -5.93 1.11 -10.37
CA ARG A 43 -7.38 1.34 -10.43
C ARG A 43 -8.20 0.14 -9.93
N LYS A 44 -7.75 -1.09 -10.19
CA LYS A 44 -8.42 -2.30 -9.68
C LYS A 44 -8.33 -2.37 -8.17
N VAL A 45 -7.13 -2.12 -7.62
CA VAL A 45 -6.90 -2.07 -6.16
C VAL A 45 -7.76 -0.98 -5.51
N LEU A 46 -7.70 0.25 -6.05
CA LEU A 46 -8.46 1.39 -5.53
C LEU A 46 -9.97 1.14 -5.53
N ASN A 47 -10.54 0.71 -6.67
CA ASN A 47 -11.98 0.47 -6.77
C ASN A 47 -12.43 -0.72 -5.92
N ALA A 48 -11.58 -1.72 -5.70
CA ALA A 48 -11.89 -2.82 -4.79
C ALA A 48 -11.92 -2.37 -3.31
N LEU A 49 -10.98 -1.51 -2.91
CA LEU A 49 -10.99 -0.88 -1.57
C LEU A 49 -12.22 0.02 -1.37
N LEU A 50 -12.55 0.85 -2.36
CA LEU A 50 -13.75 1.69 -2.33
C LEU A 50 -15.03 0.86 -2.20
N ALA A 51 -15.13 -0.23 -2.99
CA ALA A 51 -16.27 -1.14 -2.91
C ALA A 51 -16.37 -1.84 -1.54
N ALA A 52 -15.25 -2.22 -0.93
CA ALA A 52 -15.23 -2.77 0.43
C ALA A 52 -15.68 -1.75 1.48
N ALA A 53 -15.39 -0.46 1.27
CA ALA A 53 -15.84 0.64 2.12
C ALA A 53 -17.25 1.16 1.81
N GLY A 54 -17.95 0.60 0.81
CA GLY A 54 -19.27 1.08 0.39
C GLY A 54 -19.26 2.41 -0.37
N ALA A 55 -18.10 2.83 -0.88
CA ALA A 55 -17.93 4.05 -1.67
C ALA A 55 -18.08 3.80 -3.18
N PRO A 56 -18.50 4.81 -3.97
CA PRO A 56 -18.64 4.68 -5.41
C PRO A 56 -17.27 4.52 -6.11
N PRO A 57 -17.21 3.84 -7.28
CA PRO A 57 -15.96 3.66 -8.01
C PRO A 57 -15.46 4.96 -8.63
N VAL A 58 -14.13 5.04 -8.84
CA VAL A 58 -13.48 6.14 -9.55
C VAL A 58 -13.12 5.70 -10.96
N GLU A 59 -13.74 6.36 -11.95
CA GLU A 59 -13.50 6.11 -13.38
C GLU A 59 -12.75 7.26 -14.08
N LYS A 60 -12.67 8.43 -13.42
CA LYS A 60 -11.98 9.60 -13.99
C LYS A 60 -10.47 9.42 -13.88
N SER A 61 -9.75 9.83 -14.92
CA SER A 61 -8.29 9.84 -14.95
C SER A 61 -7.78 11.14 -15.53
N ILE A 62 -6.62 11.60 -15.04
CA ILE A 62 -5.87 12.72 -15.61
C ILE A 62 -4.47 12.24 -16.04
N PRO A 63 -3.84 12.86 -17.05
CA PRO A 63 -2.47 12.52 -17.44
C PRO A 63 -1.47 12.78 -16.31
N PHE A 64 -0.43 11.96 -16.21
CA PHE A 64 0.62 12.09 -15.19
C PHE A 64 1.21 13.51 -15.12
N LYS A 65 1.55 14.11 -16.27
CA LYS A 65 2.11 15.47 -16.32
C LYS A 65 1.18 16.51 -15.69
N THR A 66 -0.13 16.34 -15.85
CA THR A 66 -1.13 17.23 -15.25
C THR A 66 -1.18 17.03 -13.74
N ALA A 67 -1.26 15.77 -13.28
CA ALA A 67 -1.24 15.45 -11.85
C ALA A 67 0.02 15.96 -11.15
N TRP A 68 1.19 15.77 -11.78
CA TRP A 68 2.48 16.22 -11.24
C TRP A 68 2.57 17.74 -11.11
N ARG A 69 2.08 18.49 -12.12
CA ARG A 69 2.03 19.96 -12.07
C ARG A 69 1.10 20.46 -10.96
N ILE A 70 -0.07 19.84 -10.80
CA ILE A 70 -0.99 20.15 -9.70
C ILE A 70 -0.29 19.90 -8.36
N GLY A 71 0.40 18.75 -8.22
CA GLY A 71 1.19 18.42 -7.05
C GLY A 71 2.28 19.46 -6.75
N ALA A 72 3.01 19.92 -7.76
CA ALA A 72 4.05 20.94 -7.58
C ALA A 72 3.48 22.28 -7.08
N VAL A 73 2.32 22.68 -7.60
CA VAL A 73 1.61 23.88 -7.13
C VAL A 73 1.16 23.71 -5.68
N CYS A 74 0.57 22.55 -5.33
CA CYS A 74 0.10 22.28 -3.98
C CYS A 74 1.27 22.23 -2.97
N ASP A 75 2.35 21.51 -3.30
CA ASP A 75 3.58 21.43 -2.49
C ASP A 75 4.17 22.81 -2.18
N THR A 76 3.98 23.78 -3.09
CA THR A 76 4.47 25.16 -2.92
C THR A 76 3.50 26.04 -2.12
N LEU A 77 2.21 25.99 -2.44
CA LEU A 77 1.20 26.87 -1.87
C LEU A 77 0.80 26.48 -0.45
N TRP A 78 0.72 25.19 -0.11
CA TRP A 78 0.31 24.74 1.22
C TRP A 78 1.20 25.27 2.36
N PRO A 79 2.53 25.12 2.29
CA PRO A 79 3.41 25.67 3.32
C PRO A 79 3.42 27.21 3.29
N LEU A 80 3.33 27.82 2.09
CA LEU A 80 3.34 29.28 1.94
C LEU A 80 2.12 29.94 2.57
N LEU A 81 0.93 29.34 2.38
CA LEU A 81 -0.33 29.83 2.92
C LEU A 81 -0.63 29.31 4.34
N ARG A 82 0.26 28.48 4.91
CA ARG A 82 0.12 27.85 6.24
C ARG A 82 -1.22 27.12 6.41
N LEU A 83 -1.67 26.45 5.36
CA LEU A 83 -2.90 25.66 5.40
C LEU A 83 -2.68 24.45 6.31
N ARG A 84 -3.62 24.22 7.24
CA ARG A 84 -3.55 23.11 8.20
C ARG A 84 -4.03 21.77 7.63
N SER A 85 -4.77 21.79 6.53
CA SER A 85 -5.24 20.57 5.87
C SER A 85 -4.13 19.96 5.03
N GLU A 86 -4.25 18.67 4.73
CA GLU A 86 -3.35 18.02 3.77
C GLU A 86 -3.60 18.55 2.35
N PRO A 87 -2.55 18.66 1.52
CA PRO A 87 -2.70 19.00 0.11
C PRO A 87 -3.46 17.88 -0.63
N PRO A 88 -4.46 18.22 -1.47
CA PRO A 88 -5.27 17.24 -2.21
C PRO A 88 -4.47 16.47 -3.27
N MET A 89 -3.28 16.96 -3.61
CA MET A 89 -2.34 16.33 -4.53
C MET A 89 -0.93 16.72 -4.12
N THR A 90 0.00 15.76 -4.16
CA THR A 90 1.44 16.01 -4.04
C THR A 90 2.14 15.40 -5.24
N ARG A 91 3.38 15.84 -5.54
CA ARG A 91 4.18 15.17 -6.59
C ARG A 91 4.41 13.70 -6.27
N PHE A 92 4.65 13.38 -5.00
CA PHE A 92 4.79 12.01 -4.51
C PHE A 92 3.53 11.18 -4.78
N LEU A 93 2.33 11.69 -4.48
CA LEU A 93 1.09 10.98 -4.77
C LEU A 93 0.90 10.73 -6.27
N ALA A 94 1.20 11.74 -7.10
CA ALA A 94 1.12 11.59 -8.55
C ALA A 94 2.08 10.51 -9.08
N GLU A 95 3.29 10.42 -8.53
CA GLU A 95 4.29 9.40 -8.88
C GLU A 95 3.88 8.01 -8.38
N GLN A 96 3.43 7.87 -7.13
CA GLN A 96 2.98 6.60 -6.56
C GLN A 96 1.80 5.99 -7.31
N LEU A 97 0.83 6.80 -7.74
CA LEU A 97 -0.35 6.31 -8.47
C LEU A 97 -0.11 6.03 -9.96
N SER A 98 0.94 6.61 -10.55
CA SER A 98 1.24 6.48 -11.99
C SER A 98 2.35 5.49 -12.32
N THR A 99 3.19 5.15 -11.35
CA THR A 99 4.31 4.24 -11.55
C THR A 99 3.95 2.81 -11.20
N THR A 100 4.51 1.88 -11.96
CA THR A 100 4.42 0.46 -11.62
C THR A 100 5.47 0.15 -10.57
N HIS A 101 5.04 -0.29 -9.39
CA HIS A 101 5.93 -0.68 -8.31
C HIS A 101 5.45 -1.98 -7.66
N TRP A 102 6.25 -3.03 -7.81
CA TRP A 102 6.12 -4.29 -7.09
C TRP A 102 7.50 -4.94 -7.09
N TYR A 103 7.81 -5.70 -6.04
CA TYR A 103 9.16 -6.20 -5.79
C TYR A 103 9.12 -7.70 -5.50
N SER A 104 10.22 -8.38 -5.81
CA SER A 104 10.35 -9.81 -5.53
C SER A 104 10.52 -10.05 -4.04
N MET A 105 9.71 -10.95 -3.50
CA MET A 105 9.80 -11.46 -2.14
C MET A 105 10.65 -12.72 -2.06
N GLU A 106 11.28 -13.15 -3.16
CA GLU A 106 12.06 -14.38 -3.21
C GLU A 106 13.16 -14.44 -2.14
N PRO A 107 13.89 -13.35 -1.83
CA PRO A 107 14.86 -13.37 -0.74
C PRO A 107 14.22 -13.65 0.63
N ALA A 108 13.03 -13.10 0.89
CA ALA A 108 12.30 -13.31 2.15
C ALA A 108 11.78 -14.76 2.26
N ARG A 109 11.23 -15.27 1.15
CA ARG A 109 10.78 -16.66 1.05
C ARG A 109 11.92 -17.65 1.26
N ARG A 110 13.08 -17.38 0.67
CA ARG A 110 14.27 -18.24 0.79
C ARG A 110 14.91 -18.18 2.17
N ASP A 111 15.09 -16.97 2.72
CA ASP A 111 15.95 -16.79 3.90
C ASP A 111 15.20 -17.01 5.23
N PHE A 112 13.86 -16.87 5.25
CA PHE A 112 13.04 -17.10 6.45
C PHE A 112 11.62 -17.62 6.16
N GLY A 113 11.38 -18.18 4.97
CA GLY A 113 10.14 -18.91 4.68
C GLY A 113 8.88 -18.06 4.48
N TYR A 114 9.01 -16.74 4.30
CA TYR A 114 7.85 -15.85 4.20
C TYR A 114 6.91 -16.23 3.05
N VAL A 115 5.65 -16.49 3.42
CA VAL A 115 4.52 -16.67 2.50
C VAL A 115 3.34 -15.90 3.09
N PRO A 116 2.70 -14.99 2.33
CA PRO A 116 1.55 -14.23 2.80
C PRO A 116 0.39 -15.15 3.18
N ALA A 117 -0.10 -15.05 4.42
CA ALA A 117 -1.22 -15.86 4.90
C ALA A 117 -2.60 -15.32 4.45
N VAL A 118 -2.73 -14.00 4.34
CA VAL A 118 -3.98 -13.32 3.96
C VAL A 118 -3.89 -12.87 2.51
N SER A 119 -4.77 -13.40 1.66
CA SER A 119 -4.87 -12.96 0.26
C SER A 119 -5.50 -11.57 0.15
N PHE A 120 -5.38 -10.92 -1.01
CA PHE A 120 -6.04 -9.64 -1.27
C PHE A 120 -7.56 -9.70 -1.08
N ASP A 121 -8.20 -10.75 -1.61
CA ASP A 121 -9.67 -10.91 -1.53
C ASP A 121 -10.13 -11.14 -0.08
N GLU A 122 -9.39 -11.94 0.69
CA GLU A 122 -9.65 -12.13 2.12
C GLU A 122 -9.44 -10.82 2.89
N GLY A 123 -8.38 -10.07 2.58
CA GLY A 123 -8.13 -8.75 3.17
C GLY A 123 -9.28 -7.78 2.92
N LEU A 124 -9.87 -7.78 1.73
CA LEU A 124 -11.05 -6.97 1.40
C LEU A 124 -12.30 -7.43 2.18
N ALA A 125 -12.49 -8.73 2.34
CA ALA A 125 -13.60 -9.26 3.13
C ALA A 125 -13.51 -8.83 4.60
N ARG A 126 -12.31 -8.90 5.19
CA ARG A 126 -12.02 -8.42 6.55
C ARG A 126 -12.21 -6.92 6.68
N LEU A 127 -11.74 -6.14 5.71
CA LEU A 127 -11.93 -4.69 5.68
C LEU A 127 -13.42 -4.31 5.68
N ARG A 128 -14.22 -4.97 4.84
CA ARG A 128 -15.66 -4.76 4.77
C ARG A 128 -16.34 -5.08 6.10
N ALA A 129 -15.97 -6.19 6.73
CA ALA A 129 -16.50 -6.56 8.05
C ALA A 129 -16.12 -5.53 9.13
N ALA A 130 -14.87 -5.08 9.14
CA ALA A 130 -14.37 -4.08 10.10
C ALA A 130 -15.11 -2.74 9.96
N ILE A 131 -15.30 -2.25 8.73
CA ILE A 131 -16.03 -0.99 8.48
C ILE A 131 -17.50 -1.12 8.86
N GLY A 132 -18.15 -2.25 8.55
CA GLY A 132 -19.54 -2.49 8.94
C GLY A 132 -19.75 -2.63 10.46
N SER A 133 -18.70 -2.96 11.20
CA SER A 133 -18.71 -3.07 12.67
C SER A 133 -18.29 -1.79 13.40
N ALA A 134 -17.70 -0.82 12.70
CA ALA A 134 -17.24 0.43 13.31
C ALA A 134 -18.47 1.32 13.63
N PRO A 135 -18.57 1.89 14.85
CA PRO A 135 -19.58 2.90 15.12
C PRO A 135 -19.37 4.05 14.13
N THR A 136 -20.41 4.39 13.38
CA THR A 136 -20.41 5.58 12.50
C THR A 136 -20.05 6.79 13.34
N HIS A 137 -18.80 7.27 13.21
CA HIS A 137 -18.40 8.53 13.81
C HIS A 137 -19.19 9.66 13.12
N PRO A 138 -19.91 10.51 13.88
CA PRO A 138 -20.66 11.64 13.35
C PRO A 138 -19.77 12.74 12.78
#